data_AF-A0A699S463-F1
#
_entry.id   AF-A0A699S463-F1
#
_cell.length_a   1.000
_cell.length_b   1.000
_cell.length_c   1.000
_cell.angle_alpha   90.00
_cell.angle_beta   90.00
_cell.angle_gamma   90.00
#
_symmetry.space_group_name_H-M   'P 1'
#
loop_
_entity.id
_entity.type
_entity.pdbx_description
1 polymer ?
#
loop_
_entity_poly.entity_id
_entity_poly.type
_entity_poly.pdbx_seq_one_letter_code
_entity_poly.pdbx_strand_id
1 'polypeptide(L)'
;MAPIELKELKDQLQELLKRGFIHPSVSPWGAPVLFVKKKDGSMRLCIDYRELNKITIRNRYPLPRIDDLFYQLQGAMHFSKIDLRSGYHQLRVRKQDISKTVFRTRYGHYEF
;
A
#
# COMPACT_ATOMS: atom_id res chain seq x y z
N MET A 1 6.75 12.74 15.35
CA MET A 1 5.93 11.58 15.79
C MET A 1 5.99 11.50 17.30
N ALA A 2 4.82 11.36 17.92
CA ALA A 2 4.69 11.17 19.36
C ALA A 2 5.28 9.82 19.81
N PRO A 3 5.62 9.63 21.10
CA PRO A 3 6.21 8.38 21.59
C PRO A 3 5.39 7.11 21.26
N ILE A 4 4.06 7.20 21.35
CA ILE A 4 3.14 6.11 20.97
C ILE A 4 3.26 5.78 19.47
N GLU A 5 3.29 6.79 18.61
CA GLU A 5 3.42 6.60 17.16
C GLU A 5 4.77 5.98 16.80
N LEU A 6 5.83 6.32 17.54
CA LEU A 6 7.16 5.76 17.31
C LEU A 6 7.28 4.29 17.68
N LYS A 7 6.56 3.86 18.73
CA LYS A 7 6.44 2.45 19.09
C LYS A 7 5.66 1.69 18.02
N GLU A 8 4.50 2.21 17.65
CA GLU A 8 3.64 1.62 16.61
C GLU A 8 4.35 1.53 15.25
N LEU A 9 5.13 2.55 14.90
CA LEU A 9 5.98 2.54 13.71
C LEU A 9 6.98 1.38 13.73
N LYS A 10 7.65 1.18 14.86
CA LYS A 10 8.63 0.11 15.01
C LYS A 10 7.97 -1.26 14.86
N ASP A 11 6.82 -1.45 15.50
CA ASP A 11 6.10 -2.72 15.51
C ASP A 11 5.58 -3.07 14.10
N GLN A 12 4.96 -2.12 13.39
CA GLN A 12 4.50 -2.34 12.01
C GLN A 12 5.67 -2.54 11.02
N LEU A 13 6.79 -1.84 11.19
CA LEU A 13 7.99 -2.08 10.36
C LEU A 13 8.53 -3.50 10.54
N GLN A 14 8.61 -3.99 11.79
CA GLN A 14 9.08 -5.35 12.05
C GLN A 14 8.16 -6.41 11.45
N GLU A 15 6.84 -6.21 11.52
CA GLU A 15 5.87 -7.08 10.86
C GLU A 15 6.08 -7.13 9.34
N LEU A 16 6.24 -5.96 8.69
CA LEU A 16 6.47 -5.88 7.25
C LEU A 16 7.80 -6.55 6.83
N LEU A 17 8.87 -6.35 7.61
CA LEU A 17 10.16 -6.99 7.39
C LEU A 17 10.06 -8.51 7.56
N LYS A 18 9.41 -8.98 8.64
CA LYS A 18 9.24 -10.41 8.92
C LYS A 18 8.43 -11.13 7.84
N ARG A 19 7.42 -10.44 7.27
CA ARG A 19 6.63 -10.95 6.14
C ARG A 19 7.37 -10.89 4.80
N GLY A 20 8.52 -10.22 4.75
CA GLY A 20 9.29 -10.01 3.52
C GLY A 20 8.61 -9.05 2.53
N PHE A 21 7.72 -8.18 3.01
CA PHE A 21 7.06 -7.17 2.18
C PHE A 21 7.91 -5.94 1.96
N ILE A 22 8.89 -5.69 2.83
CA ILE A 22 9.85 -4.60 2.68
C ILE A 22 11.25 -5.09 2.99
N HIS A 23 12.25 -4.34 2.54
CA HIS A 23 13.65 -4.52 2.93
C HIS A 23 14.36 -3.17 3.08
N PRO A 24 15.51 -3.11 3.78
CA PRO A 24 16.31 -1.89 3.87
C PRO A 24 16.74 -1.40 2.48
N SER A 25 16.74 -0.08 2.30
CA SER A 25 17.16 0.57 1.07
C SER A 25 18.26 1.61 1.30
N VAL A 26 19.10 1.79 0.29
CA VAL A 26 20.12 2.86 0.18
C VAL A 26 19.81 3.84 -0.96
N SER A 27 18.62 3.73 -1.54
CA SER A 27 18.16 4.56 -2.65
C SER A 27 18.07 6.05 -2.27
N PRO A 28 18.32 6.96 -3.23
CA PRO A 28 18.14 8.40 -3.00
C PRO A 28 16.67 8.84 -2.89
N TRP A 29 15.72 7.96 -3.23
CA TRP A 29 14.30 8.21 -3.07
C TRP A 29 13.89 8.15 -1.58
N GLY A 30 12.77 8.76 -1.24
CA GLY A 30 12.27 8.69 0.14
C GLY A 30 10.97 9.44 0.35
N ALA A 31 9.85 8.72 0.29
CA ALA A 31 8.54 9.23 0.67
C ALA A 31 8.41 9.29 2.21
N PRO A 32 7.79 10.34 2.78
CA PRO A 32 7.55 10.40 4.21
C PRO A 32 6.43 9.44 4.62
N VAL A 33 6.50 8.99 5.87
CA VAL A 33 5.49 8.14 6.50
C VAL A 33 4.60 8.96 7.42
N LEU A 34 3.31 8.66 7.40
CA LEU A 34 2.27 9.29 8.19
C LEU A 34 1.39 8.21 8.84
N PHE A 35 0.76 8.54 9.96
CA PHE A 35 -0.25 7.68 10.57
C PHE A 35 -1.66 8.22 10.33
N VAL A 36 -2.58 7.30 10.04
CA VAL A 36 -4.01 7.59 9.99
C VAL A 36 -4.72 6.73 11.03
N LYS A 37 -5.52 7.34 11.89
CA LYS A 37 -6.34 6.61 12.85
C LYS A 37 -7.50 5.93 12.13
N LYS A 38 -7.66 4.63 12.34
CA LYS A 38 -8.84 3.89 11.92
C LYS A 38 -9.98 4.13 12.91
N LYS A 39 -11.20 3.76 12.50
CA LYS A 39 -12.40 3.84 13.34
C LYS A 39 -12.30 3.01 14.63
N ASP A 40 -11.55 1.91 14.58
CA ASP A 40 -11.28 1.01 15.72
C ASP A 40 -10.21 1.55 16.69
N GLY A 41 -9.65 2.74 16.44
CA GLY A 41 -8.60 3.35 17.25
C GLY A 41 -7.17 2.89 16.89
N SER A 42 -7.02 1.85 16.06
CA SER A 42 -5.70 1.43 15.57
C SER A 42 -5.10 2.45 14.60
N MET A 43 -3.77 2.50 14.51
CA MET A 43 -3.09 3.37 13.56
C MET A 43 -2.71 2.60 12.30
N ARG A 44 -2.95 3.20 11.13
CA ARG A 44 -2.50 2.67 9.85
C ARG A 44 -1.27 3.45 9.38
N LEU A 45 -0.16 2.74 9.18
CA LEU A 45 1.00 3.26 8.48
C LEU A 45 0.62 3.61 7.04
N CYS A 46 0.77 4.88 6.67
CA CYS A 46 0.52 5.38 5.33
C CYS A 46 1.79 6.01 4.80
N ILE A 47 2.16 5.68 3.57
CA ILE A 47 3.30 6.30 2.89
C ILE A 47 2.75 7.34 1.93
N ASP A 48 3.29 8.56 2.04
CA ASP A 48 2.84 9.67 1.23
C ASP A 48 3.55 9.68 -0.14
N TYR A 49 2.98 8.93 -1.08
CA TYR A 49 3.44 8.89 -2.47
C TYR A 49 2.87 10.01 -3.35
N ARG A 50 2.32 11.11 -2.79
CA ARG A 50 1.71 12.17 -3.61
C ARG A 50 2.66 12.72 -4.68
N GLU A 51 3.91 13.01 -4.32
CA GLU A 51 4.91 13.51 -5.30
C GLU A 51 5.31 12.44 -6.30
N LEU A 52 5.51 11.19 -5.85
CA LEU A 52 5.78 10.06 -6.75
C LEU A 52 4.65 9.85 -7.76
N ASN A 53 3.40 9.97 -7.33
CA ASN A 53 2.22 9.80 -8.17
C ASN A 53 2.06 10.91 -9.22
N LYS A 54 2.62 12.12 -8.98
CA LYS A 54 2.60 13.21 -9.98
C LYS A 54 3.54 12.95 -11.15
N ILE A 55 4.70 12.35 -10.90
CA ILE A 55 5.70 12.05 -11.92
C ILE A 55 5.49 10.69 -12.59
N THR A 56 4.66 9.83 -11.99
CA THR A 56 4.34 8.50 -12.54
C THR A 56 3.31 8.61 -13.65
N ILE A 57 3.61 8.00 -14.80
CA ILE A 57 2.69 7.95 -15.94
C ILE A 57 1.45 7.14 -15.53
N ARG A 58 0.27 7.77 -15.61
CA ARG A 58 -1.00 7.13 -15.23
C ARG A 58 -1.39 6.07 -16.25
N ASN A 59 -1.45 4.81 -15.82
CA ASN A 59 -2.08 3.75 -16.60
C ASN A 59 -3.61 3.86 -16.49
N ARG A 60 -4.26 4.38 -17.53
CA ARG A 60 -5.74 4.50 -17.60
C ARG A 60 -6.33 3.18 -18.07
N TYR A 61 -6.27 2.15 -17.23
CA TYR A 61 -6.93 0.88 -17.52
C TYR A 61 -8.45 1.09 -17.64
N PRO A 62 -9.09 0.64 -18.73
CA PRO A 62 -10.53 0.82 -18.90
C PRO A 62 -11.28 -0.08 -17.92
N LEU A 63 -11.87 0.53 -16.88
CA LEU A 63 -12.79 -0.16 -15.99
C LEU A 63 -14.20 -0.16 -16.62
N PRO A 64 -14.93 -1.28 -16.58
CA PRO A 64 -16.30 -1.35 -17.07
C PRO A 64 -17.21 -0.43 -16.25
N ARG A 65 -18.33 0.03 -16.85
CA ARG A 65 -19.32 0.81 -16.10
C ARG A 65 -20.04 -0.11 -15.13
N ILE A 66 -20.47 0.45 -14.00
CA ILE A 66 -21.15 -0.34 -12.97
C ILE A 66 -22.45 -0.96 -13.48
N ASP A 67 -23.17 -0.26 -14.36
CA ASP A 67 -24.40 -0.77 -14.98
C ASP A 67 -24.12 -1.98 -15.88
N ASP A 68 -23.04 -1.94 -16.67
CA ASP A 68 -22.63 -3.07 -17.52
C ASP A 68 -22.34 -4.32 -16.68
N LEU A 69 -21.70 -4.15 -15.52
CA LEU A 69 -21.45 -5.24 -14.58
C LEU A 69 -22.76 -5.81 -14.02
N PHE A 70 -23.76 -4.97 -13.70
CA PHE A 70 -25.05 -5.45 -13.20
C PHE A 70 -25.88 -6.16 -14.27
N TYR A 71 -25.83 -5.69 -15.52
CA TYR A 71 -26.47 -6.38 -16.65
C TYR A 71 -25.88 -7.79 -16.85
N GLN A 72 -24.57 -7.96 -16.71
CA GLN A 72 -23.92 -9.27 -16.79
C GLN A 72 -24.37 -10.24 -15.68
N LEU A 73 -24.79 -9.71 -14.54
CA LEU A 73 -25.25 -10.49 -13.39
C LEU A 73 -26.76 -10.79 -13.44
N GLN A 74 -27.50 -10.25 -14.41
CA GLN A 74 -28.93 -10.45 -14.53
C GLN A 74 -29.27 -11.93 -14.75
N GLY A 75 -30.25 -12.43 -14.00
CA GLY A 75 -30.68 -13.84 -14.06
C GLY A 75 -29.86 -14.79 -13.18
N ALA A 76 -28.79 -14.32 -12.53
CA ALA A 76 -28.11 -15.10 -11.51
C ALA A 76 -28.96 -15.17 -10.23
N MET A 77 -29.14 -16.39 -9.71
CA MET A 77 -29.95 -16.64 -8.51
C MET A 77 -29.11 -16.66 -7.22
N HIS A 78 -27.80 -16.88 -7.32
CA HIS A 78 -26.89 -16.98 -6.19
C HIS A 78 -25.64 -16.15 -6.47
N PHE A 79 -25.20 -15.40 -5.47
CA PHE A 79 -24.00 -14.56 -5.55
C PHE A 79 -22.99 -14.99 -4.50
N SER A 80 -21.72 -14.94 -4.88
CA SER A 80 -20.60 -15.15 -3.95
C SER A 80 -19.55 -14.10 -4.24
N LYS A 81 -18.97 -13.55 -3.17
CA LYS A 81 -17.92 -12.54 -3.25
C LYS A 81 -16.68 -13.08 -2.57
N ILE A 82 -15.55 -12.97 -3.26
CA ILE A 82 -14.24 -13.35 -2.73
C ILE A 82 -13.44 -12.07 -2.53
N ASP A 83 -12.87 -11.90 -1.33
CA ASP A 83 -11.96 -10.81 -1.03
C ASP A 83 -10.52 -11.34 -0.99
N LEU A 84 -9.63 -10.71 -1.76
CA LEU A 84 -8.21 -11.04 -1.76
C LEU A 84 -7.52 -10.36 -0.57
N ARG A 85 -7.22 -11.14 0.47
CA ARG A 85 -6.55 -10.65 1.69
C ARG A 85 -5.25 -9.94 1.34
N SER A 86 -5.15 -8.66 1.70
CA SER A 86 -3.96 -7.85 1.45
C SER A 86 -3.51 -7.86 -0.02
N GLY A 87 -4.46 -7.81 -0.97
CA GLY A 87 -4.21 -8.01 -2.40
C GLY A 87 -3.04 -7.22 -2.99
N TYR A 88 -2.79 -5.99 -2.52
CA TYR A 88 -1.64 -5.19 -2.98
C TYR A 88 -0.29 -5.85 -2.68
N HIS A 89 -0.11 -6.50 -1.53
CA HIS A 89 1.15 -7.16 -1.16
C HIS A 89 1.37 -8.50 -1.89
N GLN A 90 0.36 -9.00 -2.61
CA GLN A 90 0.50 -10.21 -3.42
C GLN A 90 1.12 -9.90 -4.79
N LEU A 91 1.07 -8.64 -5.24
CA LEU A 91 1.65 -8.19 -6.50
C LEU A 91 3.04 -7.62 -6.27
N ARG A 92 4.04 -8.17 -6.96
CA ARG A 92 5.42 -7.70 -6.88
C ARG A 92 5.63 -6.44 -7.72
N VAL A 93 6.41 -5.51 -7.18
CA VAL A 93 6.90 -4.36 -7.93
C VAL A 93 7.96 -4.84 -8.93
N ARG A 94 8.02 -4.24 -10.12
CA ARG A 94 9.07 -4.54 -11.09
C ARG A 94 10.43 -4.16 -10.51
N LYS A 95 11.45 -5.02 -10.65
CA LYS A 95 12.78 -4.84 -10.04
C LYS A 95 13.39 -3.44 -10.27
N GLN A 96 13.25 -2.91 -11.48
CA GLN A 96 13.76 -1.58 -11.85
C GLN A 96 13.03 -0.41 -11.15
N ASP A 97 11.82 -0.64 -10.65
CA ASP A 97 10.94 0.38 -10.05
C ASP A 97 10.86 0.26 -8.51
N ILE A 98 11.43 -0.78 -7.91
CA ILE A 98 11.46 -1.00 -6.44
C ILE A 98 11.99 0.24 -5.71
N SER A 99 13.10 0.79 -6.20
CA SER A 99 13.75 1.98 -5.61
C SER A 99 12.86 3.22 -5.55
N LYS A 100 11.78 3.29 -6.33
CA LYS A 100 10.81 4.41 -6.30
C LYS A 100 9.86 4.30 -5.10
N THR A 101 9.68 3.10 -4.55
CA THR A 101 8.79 2.81 -3.41
C THR A 101 9.47 3.02 -2.05
N VAL A 102 10.62 3.69 -2.04
CA VAL A 102 11.35 3.92 -0.81
C VAL A 102 10.59 4.89 0.07
N PHE A 103 10.49 4.56 1.34
CA PHE A 103 9.94 5.43 2.35
C PHE A 103 10.91 5.62 3.52
N ARG A 104 10.92 6.83 4.05
CA ARG A 104 11.82 7.26 5.12
C ARG A 104 11.11 7.18 6.46
N THR A 105 11.79 6.55 7.41
CA THR A 105 11.37 6.47 8.81
C THR A 105 12.48 6.96 9.73
N ARG A 106 12.18 7.15 11.02
CA ARG A 106 13.21 7.45 12.03
C ARG A 106 14.26 6.33 12.16
N TYR A 107 13.91 5.10 11.77
CA TYR A 107 14.73 3.90 11.96
C TYR A 107 15.46 3.47 10.67
N GLY A 108 15.42 4.29 9.61
CA GLY A 108 16.04 3.99 8.33
C GLY A 108 15.09 4.12 7.14
N HIS A 109 15.61 3.78 5.97
CA HIS A 109 14.89 3.77 4.70
C HIS A 109 14.57 2.33 4.31
N TYR A 110 13.36 2.12 3.80
CA TYR A 110 12.87 0.80 3.39
C TYR A 110 12.13 0.92 2.06
N GLU A 111 12.13 -0.15 1.27
CA GLU A 111 11.42 -0.27 -0.01
C GLU A 111 10.64 -1.58 -0.10
N PHE A 112 9.62 -1.65 -0.97
CA PHE A 112 8.73 -2.81 -1.17
C PHE A 112 9.18 -3.73 -2.30
#